data_AF-A0A3B8L993-F1
#
_entry.id   AF-A0A3B8L993-F1
#
_cell.length_a   1.000
_cell.length_b   1.000
_cell.length_c   1.000
_cell.angle_alpha   90.00
_cell.angle_beta   90.00
_cell.angle_gamma   90.00
#
_symmetry.space_group_name_H-M   'P 1'
#
loop_
_entity.id
_entity.type
_entity.pdbx_description
1 polymer ?
#
loop_
_entity_poly.entity_id
_entity_poly.type
_entity_poly.pdbx_seq_one_letter_code
_entity_poly.pdbx_strand_id
1 'polypeptide(L)'
;MVCVMLMVCVWRPSEATAARSGDFVSTYGRAKIMLRQKLYFDAVRDFTRAINTTRGRTHFGAHYFLAQAYFWLPDIQQANRYLTIAKGLARNNNQKAALVRLTKKIEALYGKLKLEPEVDPEEVGRLKIVLKPASPFSHKHKVRYSKILFKRLATIGLLLGGRSIYLPKGEYKITIKQPQCLVYGLLRGSNLAKAMTVSSQTTTLRVRAKRSCQCVGGQRIYKKNDKLFCACPEGLGWNKNE
;
A
#
# COMPACT_ATOMS: atom_id res chain seq x y z
N MET A 1 -42.53 40.45 -53.03
CA MET A 1 -42.16 39.50 -51.95
C MET A 1 -40.78 38.95 -52.25
N VAL A 2 -39.75 39.50 -51.61
CA VAL A 2 -38.36 39.02 -51.73
C VAL A 2 -37.88 38.71 -50.32
N CYS A 3 -37.61 37.43 -50.08
CA CYS A 3 -37.19 36.89 -48.79
C CYS A 3 -35.68 37.04 -48.67
N VAL A 4 -35.22 38.02 -47.89
CA VAL A 4 -33.79 38.25 -47.63
C VAL A 4 -33.38 37.35 -46.46
N MET A 5 -32.75 36.21 -46.77
CA MET A 5 -32.08 35.37 -45.78
C MET A 5 -30.82 36.09 -45.28
N LEU A 6 -30.89 36.66 -44.08
CA LEU A 6 -29.73 37.12 -43.32
C LEU A 6 -28.95 35.91 -42.81
N MET A 7 -27.89 35.55 -43.52
CA MET A 7 -26.90 34.56 -43.08
C MET A 7 -26.03 35.20 -42.00
N VAL A 8 -26.46 35.08 -40.73
CA VAL A 8 -25.65 35.48 -39.58
C VAL A 8 -24.53 34.45 -39.43
N CYS A 9 -23.35 34.78 -39.95
CA CYS A 9 -22.12 34.10 -39.61
C CYS A 9 -21.86 34.29 -38.11
N VAL A 10 -22.35 33.36 -37.29
CA VAL A 10 -21.93 33.22 -35.90
C VAL A 10 -20.47 32.80 -35.94
N TRP A 11 -19.57 33.79 -35.88
CA TRP A 11 -18.19 33.61 -35.46
C TRP A 11 -18.23 32.96 -34.08
N ARG A 12 -18.19 31.62 -34.05
CA ARG A 12 -17.75 30.91 -32.85
C ARG A 12 -16.33 31.37 -32.61
N PRO A 13 -16.01 32.05 -31.50
CA PRO A 13 -14.63 32.11 -31.08
C PRO A 13 -14.18 30.65 -31.00
N SER A 14 -13.17 30.31 -31.80
CA SER A 14 -12.44 29.08 -31.60
C SER A 14 -12.01 29.13 -30.13
N GLU A 15 -12.65 28.30 -29.30
CA GLU A 15 -12.19 28.06 -27.96
C GLU A 15 -10.75 27.59 -28.12
N ALA A 16 -9.83 28.52 -27.85
CA ALA A 16 -8.45 28.23 -27.64
C ALA A 16 -8.42 27.17 -26.54
N THR A 17 -8.32 25.91 -26.95
CA THR A 17 -7.96 24.76 -26.14
C THR A 17 -6.47 24.85 -25.77
N ALA A 18 -6.05 26.05 -25.34
CA ALA A 18 -4.73 26.38 -24.83
C ALA A 18 -4.81 26.72 -23.33
N ALA A 19 -5.71 26.07 -22.60
CA ALA A 19 -5.67 26.02 -21.15
C ALA A 19 -5.50 24.57 -20.70
N ARG A 20 -4.24 24.06 -20.71
CA ARG A 20 -3.74 22.93 -19.86
C ARG A 20 -2.35 22.43 -20.30
N SER A 21 -1.34 23.28 -20.30
CA SER A 21 -0.03 22.84 -19.83
C SER A 21 0.18 23.54 -18.49
N GLY A 22 -0.15 22.85 -17.39
CA GLY A 22 0.11 23.41 -16.06
C GLY A 22 1.60 23.68 -15.97
N ASP A 23 2.00 24.95 -15.92
CA ASP A 23 3.40 25.34 -15.96
C ASP A 23 4.18 24.53 -14.90
N PHE A 24 5.15 23.76 -15.40
CA PHE A 24 6.00 22.92 -14.56
C PHE A 24 6.68 23.77 -13.49
N VAL A 25 7.14 24.96 -13.85
CA VAL A 25 7.90 25.84 -12.94
C VAL A 25 7.02 26.27 -11.78
N SER A 26 5.82 26.80 -12.06
CA SER A 26 4.85 27.19 -11.05
C SER A 26 4.42 26.03 -10.13
N THR A 27 3.99 24.90 -10.71
CA THR A 27 3.52 23.73 -9.93
C THR A 27 4.61 23.09 -9.09
N TYR A 28 5.82 22.93 -9.64
CA TYR A 28 6.98 22.41 -8.92
C TYR A 28 7.46 23.36 -7.81
N GLY A 29 7.51 24.67 -8.10
CA GLY A 29 7.89 25.70 -7.14
C GLY A 29 6.95 25.73 -5.94
N ARG A 30 5.64 25.73 -6.19
CA ARG A 30 4.61 25.67 -5.15
C ARG A 30 4.71 24.39 -4.31
N ALA A 31 4.88 23.24 -4.94
CA ALA A 31 5.02 21.95 -4.24
C ALA A 31 6.25 21.93 -3.31
N LYS A 32 7.38 22.54 -3.71
CA LYS A 32 8.57 22.67 -2.85
C LYS A 32 8.30 23.53 -1.61
N ILE A 33 7.54 24.61 -1.75
CA ILE A 33 7.16 25.47 -0.61
C ILE A 33 6.30 24.67 0.37
N MET A 34 5.27 23.98 -0.13
CA MET A 34 4.39 23.11 0.68
C MET A 34 5.18 22.01 1.42
N LEU A 35 6.16 21.40 0.74
CA LEU A 35 7.03 20.40 1.35
C LEU A 35 7.84 20.97 2.52
N ARG A 36 8.40 22.19 2.38
CA ARG A 36 9.12 22.90 3.45
C ARG A 36 8.20 23.26 4.62
N GLN A 37 6.97 23.64 4.33
CA GLN A 37 5.91 23.91 5.30
C GLN A 37 5.31 22.64 5.93
N LYS A 38 5.80 21.45 5.55
CA LYS A 38 5.31 20.14 6.03
C LYS A 38 3.85 19.84 5.65
N LEU A 39 3.31 20.55 4.65
CA LEU A 39 2.01 20.31 4.03
C LEU A 39 2.12 19.17 3.02
N TYR A 40 2.42 17.97 3.51
CA TYR A 40 2.84 16.85 2.64
C TYR A 40 1.75 16.37 1.68
N PHE A 41 0.47 16.46 2.07
CA PHE A 41 -0.64 16.09 1.21
C PHE A 41 -0.76 17.01 -0.01
N ASP A 42 -0.73 18.33 0.22
CA ASP A 42 -0.75 19.32 -0.85
C ASP A 42 0.52 19.24 -1.71
N ALA A 43 1.68 19.02 -1.08
CA ALA A 43 2.93 18.80 -1.80
C ALA A 43 2.84 17.59 -2.74
N VAL A 44 2.30 16.45 -2.29
CA VAL A 44 2.08 15.28 -3.15
C VAL A 44 1.17 15.64 -4.33
N ARG A 45 0.03 16.30 -4.09
CA ARG A 45 -0.91 16.69 -5.14
C ARG A 45 -0.22 17.53 -6.24
N ASP A 46 0.55 18.54 -5.84
CA ASP A 46 1.19 19.44 -6.80
C ASP A 46 2.44 18.84 -7.46
N PHE A 47 3.23 18.04 -6.74
CA PHE A 47 4.31 17.27 -7.38
C PHE A 47 3.76 16.25 -8.39
N THR A 48 2.63 15.59 -8.09
CA THR A 48 1.96 14.68 -9.05
C THR A 48 1.53 15.43 -10.32
N ARG A 49 1.00 16.65 -10.19
CA ARG A 49 0.70 17.50 -11.35
C ARG A 49 1.98 17.87 -12.12
N ALA A 50 3.03 18.27 -11.41
CA ALA A 50 4.30 18.66 -12.01
C ALA A 50 4.92 17.53 -12.84
N ILE A 51 4.97 16.29 -12.33
CA ILE A 51 5.54 15.14 -13.05
C ILE A 51 4.75 14.72 -14.29
N ASN A 52 3.48 15.12 -14.41
CA ASN A 52 2.66 14.79 -15.57
C ASN A 52 2.98 15.66 -16.80
N THR A 53 3.64 16.81 -16.59
CA THR A 53 4.13 17.69 -17.66
C THR A 53 5.31 17.05 -18.43
N THR A 54 5.52 17.43 -19.69
CA THR A 54 6.64 16.93 -20.51
C THR A 54 7.99 17.11 -19.81
N ARG A 55 8.23 18.30 -19.23
CA ARG A 55 9.46 18.60 -18.47
C ARG A 55 9.54 17.81 -17.16
N GLY A 56 8.43 17.65 -16.45
CA GLY A 56 8.41 16.98 -15.16
C GLY A 56 8.70 15.48 -15.24
N ARG A 57 8.30 14.81 -16.33
CA ARG A 57 8.56 13.37 -16.54
C ARG A 57 10.05 13.03 -16.45
N THR A 58 10.92 13.90 -16.94
CA THR A 58 12.38 13.71 -16.95
C THR A 58 13.11 14.49 -15.85
N HIS A 59 12.38 15.19 -14.97
CA HIS A 59 12.99 16.05 -13.96
C HIS A 59 13.27 15.29 -12.64
N PHE A 60 14.55 15.00 -12.38
CA PHE A 60 15.02 14.33 -11.15
C PHE A 60 14.37 14.88 -9.88
N GLY A 61 14.43 16.21 -9.69
CA GLY A 61 13.95 16.84 -8.45
C GLY A 61 12.46 16.67 -8.22
N ALA A 62 11.66 16.55 -9.28
CA ALA A 62 10.21 16.42 -9.14
C ALA A 62 9.87 15.04 -8.57
N HIS A 63 10.49 13.98 -9.10
CA HIS A 63 10.33 12.61 -8.57
C HIS A 63 10.97 12.44 -7.20
N TYR A 64 12.16 13.01 -6.96
CA TYR A 64 12.84 12.92 -5.67
C TYR A 64 12.03 13.58 -4.54
N PHE A 65 11.55 14.82 -4.75
CA PHE A 65 10.77 15.50 -3.72
C PHE A 65 9.37 14.92 -3.56
N LEU A 66 8.79 14.36 -4.62
CA LEU A 66 7.56 13.56 -4.50
C LEU A 66 7.77 12.32 -3.63
N ALA A 67 8.88 11.60 -3.83
CA ALA A 67 9.24 10.47 -2.97
C ALA A 67 9.44 10.89 -1.51
N GLN A 68 10.07 12.04 -1.28
CA GLN A 68 10.24 12.61 0.06
C GLN A 68 8.90 12.97 0.70
N ALA A 69 7.95 13.52 -0.07
CA ALA A 69 6.61 13.83 0.42
C ALA A 69 5.84 12.55 0.79
N TYR A 70 5.90 11.50 -0.04
CA TYR A 70 5.31 10.19 0.27
C TYR A 70 5.94 9.52 1.48
N PHE A 71 7.27 9.65 1.66
CA PHE A 71 7.93 9.20 2.87
C PHE A 71 7.27 9.82 4.11
N TRP A 72 7.03 11.13 4.12
CA TRP A 72 6.39 11.81 5.24
C TRP A 72 4.87 11.61 5.36
N LEU A 73 4.17 11.21 4.29
CA LEU A 73 2.76 10.73 4.28
C LEU A 73 2.60 9.24 4.61
N PRO A 74 3.52 8.69 5.41
CA PRO A 74 3.80 7.26 5.51
C PRO A 74 3.33 6.34 4.35
N ASP A 75 3.58 6.68 3.08
CA ASP A 75 3.34 5.77 1.94
C ASP A 75 4.69 5.33 1.35
N ILE A 76 5.30 4.34 2.01
CA ILE A 76 6.64 3.86 1.67
C ILE A 76 6.66 3.12 0.34
N GLN A 77 5.54 2.53 -0.10
CA GLN A 77 5.46 1.91 -1.43
C GLN A 77 5.58 2.95 -2.53
N GLN A 78 4.83 4.06 -2.42
CA GLN A 78 4.94 5.16 -3.39
C GLN A 78 6.29 5.87 -3.28
N ALA A 79 6.81 6.09 -2.07
CA ALA A 79 8.14 6.68 -1.89
C ALA A 79 9.22 5.90 -2.64
N ASN A 80 9.25 4.56 -2.50
CA ASN A 80 10.21 3.72 -3.21
C ASN A 80 9.99 3.73 -4.74
N ARG A 81 8.74 3.72 -5.20
CA ARG A 81 8.43 3.83 -6.64
C ARG A 81 9.07 5.08 -7.25
N TYR A 82 8.85 6.24 -6.64
CA TYR A 82 9.38 7.50 -7.16
C TYR A 82 10.90 7.65 -6.95
N LEU A 83 11.47 7.01 -5.92
CA LEU A 83 12.92 6.88 -5.79
C LEU A 83 13.54 6.06 -6.92
N THR A 84 12.91 4.97 -7.35
CA THR A 84 13.39 4.17 -8.50
C THR A 84 13.41 5.01 -9.78
N ILE A 85 12.36 5.80 -10.02
CA ILE A 85 12.30 6.71 -11.17
C ILE A 85 13.39 7.79 -11.05
N ALA A 86 13.49 8.45 -9.89
CA ALA A 86 14.51 9.47 -9.64
C ALA A 86 15.94 8.91 -9.78
N LYS A 87 16.17 7.64 -9.43
CA LYS A 87 17.46 6.95 -9.65
C LYS A 87 17.85 6.91 -11.13
N GLY A 88 16.90 6.61 -12.02
CA GLY A 88 17.14 6.62 -13.47
C GLY A 88 17.40 8.02 -14.06
N LEU A 89 17.02 9.08 -13.35
CA LEU A 89 17.17 10.47 -13.79
C LEU A 89 18.36 11.20 -13.14
N ALA A 90 19.04 10.57 -12.18
CA ALA A 90 20.14 11.19 -11.45
C ALA A 90 21.41 11.28 -12.30
N ARG A 91 21.86 12.50 -12.59
CA ARG A 91 23.02 12.77 -13.45
C ARG A 91 24.30 13.07 -12.68
N ASN A 92 24.20 13.76 -11.53
CA ASN A 92 25.38 14.22 -10.78
C ASN A 92 25.51 13.55 -9.39
N ASN A 93 26.70 13.70 -8.79
CA ASN A 93 27.03 13.08 -7.49
C ASN A 93 26.13 13.59 -6.35
N ASN A 94 25.71 14.85 -6.39
CA ASN A 94 24.80 15.42 -5.39
C ASN A 94 23.43 14.75 -5.41
N GLN A 95 22.89 14.48 -6.60
CA GLN A 95 21.62 13.78 -6.79
C GLN A 95 21.73 12.32 -6.35
N LYS A 96 22.82 11.63 -6.72
CA LYS A 96 23.11 10.25 -6.29
C LYS A 96 23.22 10.17 -4.76
N ALA A 97 23.95 11.09 -4.13
CA ALA A 97 24.07 11.16 -2.66
C ALA A 97 22.71 11.45 -1.99
N ALA A 98 21.88 12.33 -2.56
CA ALA A 98 20.55 12.62 -2.04
C ALA A 98 19.62 11.39 -2.06
N LEU A 99 19.68 10.58 -3.13
CA LEU A 99 18.98 9.29 -3.21
C LEU A 99 19.46 8.33 -2.13
N VAL A 100 20.79 8.12 -2.02
CA VAL A 100 21.37 7.20 -1.03
C VAL A 100 20.94 7.58 0.39
N ARG A 101 20.95 8.86 0.74
CA ARG A 101 20.49 9.31 2.07
C ARG A 101 19.03 8.96 2.34
N LEU A 102 18.13 9.21 1.39
CA LEU A 102 16.70 8.92 1.58
C LEU A 102 16.44 7.42 1.59
N THR A 103 17.08 6.66 0.70
CA THR A 103 17.01 5.19 0.67
C THR A 103 17.48 4.59 1.98
N LYS A 104 18.67 4.98 2.48
CA LYS A 104 19.19 4.51 3.78
C LYS A 104 18.24 4.83 4.92
N LYS A 105 17.59 6.00 4.90
CA LYS A 105 16.59 6.37 5.93
C LYS A 105 15.36 5.46 5.88
N ILE A 106 14.87 5.13 4.69
CA ILE A 106 13.76 4.19 4.51
C ILE A 106 14.19 2.79 4.98
N GLU A 107 15.34 2.31 4.53
CA GLU A 107 15.88 1.00 4.88
C GLU A 107 16.22 0.87 6.37
N ALA A 108 16.59 1.95 7.05
CA ALA A 108 16.80 1.93 8.49
C ALA A 108 15.48 1.68 9.26
N LEU A 109 14.38 2.22 8.76
CA LEU A 109 13.09 2.20 9.44
C LEU A 109 12.18 1.05 9.01
N TYR A 110 12.28 0.60 7.77
CA TYR A 110 11.32 -0.31 7.15
C TYR A 110 11.97 -1.56 6.58
N GLY A 111 11.26 -2.67 6.68
CA GLY A 111 11.54 -3.93 5.99
C GLY A 111 10.39 -4.30 5.06
N LYS A 112 10.52 -5.44 4.38
CA LYS A 112 9.52 -5.94 3.43
C LYS A 112 8.87 -7.21 3.97
N LEU A 113 7.55 -7.31 3.82
CA LEU A 113 6.79 -8.55 4.00
C LEU A 113 6.26 -8.99 2.64
N LYS A 114 6.53 -10.25 2.28
CA LYS A 114 5.95 -10.92 1.10
C LYS A 114 5.02 -12.04 1.59
N LEU A 115 3.80 -12.06 1.07
CA LEU A 115 2.84 -13.14 1.30
C LEU A 115 2.78 -14.00 0.05
N GLU A 116 3.25 -15.24 0.14
CA GLU A 116 3.27 -16.18 -0.97
C GLU A 116 2.07 -17.14 -0.85
N PRO A 117 1.16 -17.16 -1.83
CA PRO A 117 0.02 -18.07 -1.79
C PRO A 117 0.46 -19.53 -2.08
N GLU A 118 0.05 -20.47 -1.23
CA GLU A 118 0.02 -21.93 -1.51
C GLU A 118 -1.43 -22.41 -1.76
N VAL A 119 -2.35 -21.46 -1.93
CA VAL A 119 -3.77 -21.64 -2.23
C VAL A 119 -4.13 -20.70 -3.38
N ASP A 120 -5.25 -20.94 -4.05
CA ASP A 120 -5.70 -20.04 -5.12
C ASP A 120 -5.96 -18.62 -4.57
N PRO A 121 -5.23 -17.58 -5.02
CA PRO A 121 -5.45 -16.20 -4.60
C PRO A 121 -6.88 -15.69 -4.81
N GLU A 122 -7.56 -16.18 -5.85
CA GLU A 122 -8.91 -15.72 -6.20
C GLU A 122 -9.94 -16.24 -5.20
N GLU A 123 -9.81 -17.50 -4.76
CA GLU A 123 -10.67 -18.10 -3.73
C GLU A 123 -10.51 -17.41 -2.37
N VAL A 124 -9.28 -17.04 -1.99
CA VAL A 124 -9.04 -16.33 -0.71
C VAL A 124 -9.57 -14.90 -0.76
N GLY A 125 -9.51 -14.28 -1.94
CA GLY A 125 -9.72 -12.85 -2.13
C GLY A 125 -8.71 -12.00 -1.35
N ARG A 126 -9.18 -10.92 -0.71
CA ARG A 126 -8.32 -10.05 0.11
C ARG A 126 -8.12 -10.65 1.49
N LEU A 127 -6.91 -11.10 1.80
CA LEU A 127 -6.54 -11.60 3.11
C LEU A 127 -6.48 -10.46 4.13
N LYS A 128 -7.39 -10.48 5.11
CA LYS A 128 -7.41 -9.50 6.21
C LYS A 128 -6.49 -9.98 7.32
N ILE A 129 -5.46 -9.19 7.60
CA ILE A 129 -4.48 -9.48 8.66
C ILE A 129 -4.49 -8.39 9.72
N VAL A 130 -4.37 -8.81 10.97
CA VAL A 130 -4.13 -7.96 12.13
C VAL A 130 -2.66 -8.09 12.50
N LEU A 131 -1.97 -6.95 12.49
CA LEU A 131 -0.59 -6.83 12.94
C LEU A 131 -0.57 -6.01 14.23
N LYS A 132 0.02 -6.59 15.28
CA LYS A 132 0.29 -5.87 16.54
C LYS A 132 1.79 -5.92 16.81
N PRO A 133 2.46 -4.78 17.01
CA PRO A 133 3.87 -4.80 17.34
C PRO A 133 4.03 -5.43 18.73
N ALA A 134 5.05 -6.29 18.90
CA ALA A 134 5.30 -6.95 20.18
C ALA A 134 5.72 -5.95 21.26
N SER A 135 6.47 -4.92 20.85
CA SER A 135 6.84 -3.75 21.64
C SER A 135 6.40 -2.45 20.95
N PRO A 136 6.01 -1.40 21.68
CA PRO A 136 5.67 -0.11 21.08
C PRO A 136 6.84 0.49 20.28
N PHE A 137 6.53 1.13 19.14
CA PHE A 137 7.56 1.86 18.40
C PHE A 137 7.92 3.17 19.09
N SER A 138 9.20 3.40 19.35
CA SER A 138 9.72 4.68 19.84
C SER A 138 9.75 5.77 18.75
N HIS A 139 9.97 5.38 17.50
CA HIS A 139 10.14 6.33 16.40
C HIS A 139 8.78 6.87 15.90
N LYS A 140 8.54 8.19 16.05
CA LYS A 140 7.29 8.88 15.68
C LYS A 140 6.76 8.53 14.29
N HIS A 141 7.66 8.39 13.30
CA HIS A 141 7.29 8.07 11.93
C HIS A 141 6.77 6.62 11.78
N LYS A 142 7.36 5.66 12.52
CA LYS A 142 6.88 4.27 12.56
C LYS A 142 5.49 4.20 13.18
N VAL A 143 5.27 4.94 14.27
CA VAL A 143 3.96 5.04 14.96
C VAL A 143 2.87 5.57 14.02
N ARG A 144 3.15 6.65 13.29
CA ARG A 144 2.19 7.22 12.33
C ARG A 144 1.89 6.23 11.20
N TYR A 145 2.93 5.60 10.65
CA TYR A 145 2.81 4.60 9.59
C TYR A 145 1.97 3.39 10.02
N SER A 146 2.29 2.82 11.17
CA SER A 146 1.61 1.63 11.69
C SER A 146 0.12 1.87 11.93
N LYS A 147 -0.25 3.04 12.48
CA LYS A 147 -1.66 3.42 12.70
C LYS A 147 -2.48 3.37 11.41
N ILE A 148 -1.94 3.91 10.31
CA ILE A 148 -2.63 3.96 9.02
C ILE A 148 -2.64 2.58 8.37
N LEU A 149 -1.47 1.93 8.28
CA LEU A 149 -1.35 0.65 7.59
C LEU A 149 -2.14 -0.45 8.29
N PHE A 150 -2.04 -0.60 9.61
CA PHE A 150 -2.69 -1.71 10.32
C PHE A 150 -4.20 -1.61 10.25
N LYS A 151 -4.76 -0.38 10.29
CA LYS A 151 -6.18 -0.16 10.03
C LYS A 151 -6.56 -0.66 8.64
N ARG A 152 -5.81 -0.27 7.60
CA ARG A 152 -6.05 -0.69 6.20
C ARG A 152 -5.96 -2.22 6.04
N LEU A 153 -4.96 -2.86 6.64
CA LEU A 153 -4.77 -4.31 6.57
C LEU A 153 -5.92 -5.08 7.23
N ALA A 154 -6.47 -4.57 8.33
CA ALA A 154 -7.55 -5.22 9.06
C ALA A 154 -8.94 -4.97 8.43
N THR A 155 -9.12 -3.87 7.69
CA THR A 155 -10.41 -3.51 7.07
C THR A 155 -10.50 -3.96 5.61
N ILE A 156 -9.52 -3.56 4.80
CA ILE A 156 -9.50 -3.78 3.35
C ILE A 156 -8.81 -5.11 3.01
N GLY A 157 -7.79 -5.50 3.77
CA GLY A 157 -6.98 -6.69 3.49
C GLY A 157 -5.95 -6.51 2.38
N LEU A 158 -5.23 -7.59 2.10
CA LEU A 158 -4.17 -7.68 1.10
C LEU A 158 -4.51 -8.69 0.03
N LEU A 159 -4.23 -8.34 -1.23
CA LEU A 159 -4.28 -9.31 -2.31
C LEU A 159 -3.08 -10.25 -2.20
N LEU A 160 -3.33 -11.55 -2.29
CA LEU A 160 -2.29 -12.57 -2.36
C LEU A 160 -1.61 -12.56 -3.74
N GLY A 161 -0.35 -12.98 -3.80
CA GLY A 161 0.46 -12.89 -5.02
C GLY A 161 0.85 -11.46 -5.42
N GLY A 162 0.47 -10.46 -4.60
CA GLY A 162 0.78 -9.06 -4.82
C GLY A 162 2.24 -8.68 -4.50
N ARG A 163 2.55 -7.41 -4.73
CA ARG A 163 3.85 -6.82 -4.39
C ARG A 163 4.10 -6.89 -2.89
N SER A 164 5.36 -7.00 -2.49
CA SER A 164 5.75 -6.90 -1.09
C SER A 164 5.24 -5.61 -0.45
N ILE A 165 4.77 -5.73 0.78
CA ILE A 165 4.36 -4.59 1.60
C ILE A 165 5.54 -4.14 2.45
N TYR A 166 5.64 -2.84 2.70
CA TYR A 166 6.64 -2.33 3.63
C TYR A 166 6.04 -2.31 5.04
N LEU A 167 6.80 -2.79 6.01
CA LEU A 167 6.44 -2.75 7.42
C LEU A 167 7.56 -2.07 8.20
N PRO A 168 7.26 -1.31 9.26
CA PRO A 168 8.30 -0.85 10.16
C PRO A 168 9.13 -2.04 10.66
N LYS A 169 10.44 -1.90 10.77
CA LYS A 169 11.26 -2.96 11.37
C LYS A 169 10.89 -3.15 12.83
N GLY A 170 10.82 -4.40 13.25
CA GLY A 170 10.45 -4.80 14.60
C GLY A 170 9.78 -6.18 14.62
N GLU A 171 9.37 -6.58 15.82
CA GLU A 171 8.65 -7.82 16.05
C GLU A 171 7.15 -7.60 16.07
N TYR A 172 6.42 -8.57 15.55
CA TYR A 172 4.97 -8.50 15.38
C TYR A 172 4.31 -9.80 15.81
N LYS A 173 3.19 -9.66 16.51
CA LYS A 173 2.15 -10.68 16.58
C LYS A 173 1.26 -10.53 15.36
N ILE A 174 1.08 -11.62 14.61
CA ILE A 174 0.30 -11.66 13.38
C ILE A 174 -0.89 -12.59 13.56
N THR A 175 -2.06 -12.14 13.09
CA THR A 175 -3.29 -12.92 13.18
C THR A 175 -4.12 -12.66 11.94
N ILE A 176 -4.62 -13.72 11.29
CA ILE A 176 -5.61 -13.57 10.23
C ILE A 176 -6.93 -13.18 10.89
N LYS A 177 -7.71 -12.29 10.27
CA LYS A 177 -9.01 -11.88 10.81
C LYS A 177 -10.09 -12.93 10.49
N GLN A 178 -11.09 -13.05 11.35
CA GLN A 178 -12.27 -13.87 11.06
C GLN A 178 -13.04 -13.33 9.83
N PRO A 179 -13.70 -14.20 9.05
CA PRO A 179 -13.75 -15.67 9.18
C PRO A 179 -12.52 -16.40 8.62
N GLN A 180 -11.67 -15.71 7.86
CA GLN A 180 -10.55 -16.30 7.11
C GLN A 180 -9.55 -17.06 7.99
N CYS A 181 -9.39 -16.70 9.26
CA CYS A 181 -8.47 -17.38 10.18
C CYS A 181 -8.87 -18.83 10.52
N LEU A 182 -10.12 -19.22 10.23
CA LEU A 182 -10.58 -20.60 10.40
C LEU A 182 -10.25 -21.46 9.18
N VAL A 183 -9.98 -20.85 8.03
CA VAL A 183 -9.75 -21.57 6.77
C VAL A 183 -8.29 -21.50 6.35
N TYR A 184 -7.61 -20.40 6.67
CA TYR A 184 -6.23 -20.15 6.24
C TYR A 184 -5.30 -19.98 7.44
N GLY A 185 -4.03 -20.32 7.22
CA GLY A 185 -2.92 -20.09 8.14
C GLY A 185 -1.75 -19.44 7.43
N LEU A 186 -0.93 -18.72 8.20
CA LEU A 186 0.36 -18.22 7.73
C LEU A 186 1.45 -19.18 8.19
N LEU A 187 2.35 -19.57 7.28
CA LEU A 187 3.47 -20.46 7.56
C LEU A 187 4.80 -19.72 7.46
N ARG A 188 5.72 -20.11 8.34
CA ARG A 188 7.15 -19.79 8.25
C ARG A 188 7.92 -21.11 8.24
N GLY A 189 8.39 -21.52 7.06
CA GLY A 189 8.80 -22.91 6.85
C GLY A 189 7.59 -23.83 6.94
N SER A 190 7.67 -24.87 7.77
CA SER A 190 6.58 -25.82 8.02
C SER A 190 5.62 -25.40 9.15
N ASN A 191 5.98 -24.39 9.95
CA ASN A 191 5.26 -24.05 11.18
C ASN A 191 4.28 -22.88 11.00
N LEU A 192 3.14 -22.94 11.69
CA LEU A 192 2.18 -21.84 11.76
C LEU A 192 2.80 -20.61 12.45
N ALA A 193 2.93 -19.52 11.71
CA ALA A 193 3.47 -18.27 12.16
C ALA A 193 2.41 -17.46 12.94
N LYS A 194 2.56 -17.41 14.26
CA LYS A 194 1.81 -16.48 15.14
C LYS A 194 2.56 -15.17 15.38
N ALA A 195 3.86 -15.17 15.10
CA ALA A 195 4.74 -14.02 15.22
C ALA A 195 5.70 -13.94 14.03
N MET A 196 6.16 -12.74 13.73
CA MET A 196 7.18 -12.50 12.71
C MET A 196 8.09 -11.35 13.11
N THR A 197 9.33 -11.40 12.62
CA THR A 197 10.29 -10.31 12.75
C THR A 197 10.51 -9.71 11.37
N VAL A 198 10.35 -8.39 11.27
CA VAL A 198 10.63 -7.63 10.05
C VAL A 198 11.99 -6.96 10.22
N SER A 199 12.95 -7.39 9.41
CA SER A 199 14.33 -6.89 9.40
C SER A 199 14.64 -6.13 8.10
N SER A 200 15.92 -5.95 7.75
CA SER A 200 16.34 -5.44 6.43
C SER A 200 16.04 -6.42 5.30
N GLN A 201 16.04 -7.72 5.58
CA GLN A 201 15.73 -8.73 4.59
C GLN A 201 14.22 -8.82 4.37
N THR A 202 13.83 -9.35 3.21
CA THR A 202 12.41 -9.61 2.93
C THR A 202 11.94 -10.76 3.80
N THR A 203 11.01 -10.49 4.71
CA THR A 203 10.30 -11.51 5.48
C THR A 203 9.24 -12.13 4.58
N THR A 204 9.31 -13.43 4.35
CA THR A 204 8.31 -14.16 3.55
C THR A 204 7.46 -15.04 4.47
N LEU A 205 6.14 -14.98 4.29
CA LEU A 205 5.18 -15.90 4.90
C LEU A 205 4.36 -16.56 3.81
N ARG A 206 4.09 -17.85 3.94
CA ARG A 206 3.25 -18.58 3.00
C ARG A 206 1.83 -18.66 3.52
N VAL A 207 0.84 -18.51 2.64
CA VAL A 207 -0.58 -18.61 2.98
C VAL A 207 -1.07 -19.97 2.55
N ARG A 208 -1.48 -20.81 3.50
CA ARG A 208 -1.94 -22.18 3.24
C ARG A 208 -3.32 -22.41 3.83
N ALA A 209 -4.10 -23.28 3.21
CA ALA A 209 -5.30 -23.82 3.83
C ALA A 209 -4.94 -24.55 5.14
N LYS A 210 -5.62 -24.21 6.21
CA LYS A 210 -5.49 -24.84 7.53
C LYS A 210 -6.79 -25.58 7.82
N ARG A 211 -6.68 -26.87 8.14
CA ARG A 211 -7.81 -27.63 8.68
C ARG A 211 -8.00 -27.21 10.14
N SER A 212 -9.13 -26.57 10.46
CA SER A 212 -9.42 -26.22 11.87
C SER A 212 -9.94 -27.43 12.67
N CYS A 213 -10.48 -28.44 11.98
CA CYS A 213 -10.99 -29.70 12.55
C CYS A 213 -10.71 -30.85 11.56
N GLN A 214 -10.49 -32.08 12.05
CA GLN A 214 -10.42 -33.29 11.21
C GLN A 214 -11.81 -33.95 11.17
N CYS A 215 -12.69 -33.51 10.27
CA CYS A 215 -14.06 -34.04 10.14
C CYS A 215 -14.23 -34.79 8.81
N VAL A 216 -14.95 -35.92 8.83
CA VAL A 216 -15.51 -36.54 7.62
C VAL A 216 -16.62 -35.62 7.09
N GLY A 217 -16.62 -35.29 5.79
CA GLY A 217 -17.60 -34.36 5.20
C GLY A 217 -17.23 -32.87 5.27
N GLY A 218 -16.05 -32.53 5.78
CA GLY A 218 -15.47 -31.19 5.69
C GLY A 218 -15.85 -30.23 6.83
N GLN A 219 -15.26 -29.04 6.78
CA GLN A 219 -15.40 -27.99 7.80
C GLN A 219 -16.59 -27.08 7.45
N ARG A 220 -17.51 -26.85 8.40
CA ARG A 220 -18.55 -25.82 8.27
C ARG A 220 -18.32 -24.67 9.25
N ILE A 221 -18.62 -23.45 8.82
CA ILE A 221 -18.52 -22.24 9.66
C ILE A 221 -19.87 -22.05 10.35
N TYR A 222 -19.87 -22.01 11.67
CA TYR A 222 -21.04 -21.77 12.50
C TYR A 222 -20.91 -20.46 13.26
N LYS A 223 -22.05 -19.90 13.67
CA LYS A 223 -22.13 -18.67 14.48
C LYS A 223 -22.90 -18.96 15.77
N LYS A 224 -22.25 -18.84 16.94
CA LYS A 224 -22.87 -18.96 18.28
C LYS A 224 -22.44 -17.73 19.09
N ASN A 225 -23.40 -16.99 19.66
CA ASN A 225 -23.15 -15.78 20.47
C ASN A 225 -22.19 -14.78 19.79
N ASP A 226 -22.46 -14.43 18.53
CA ASP A 226 -21.64 -13.56 17.67
C ASP A 226 -20.19 -13.99 17.41
N LYS A 227 -19.77 -15.16 17.89
CA LYS A 227 -18.47 -15.74 17.59
C LYS A 227 -18.62 -16.76 16.46
N LEU A 228 -17.79 -16.58 15.42
CA LEU A 228 -17.62 -17.57 14.37
C LEU A 228 -16.65 -18.65 14.86
N PHE A 229 -17.05 -19.91 14.68
CA PHE A 229 -16.23 -21.08 14.97
C PHE A 229 -16.41 -22.11 13.87
N CYS A 230 -15.52 -23.09 13.85
CA CYS A 230 -15.63 -24.22 12.94
C CYS A 230 -15.90 -25.48 13.72
N ALA A 231 -16.88 -26.25 13.25
CA ALA A 231 -17.26 -27.53 13.80
C ALA A 231 -17.58 -28.50 12.65
N CYS A 232 -17.67 -29.78 12.97
CA CYS A 232 -18.10 -30.80 12.03
C CYS A 232 -19.62 -30.67 11.78
N PRO A 233 -20.15 -31.14 10.64
CA PRO A 233 -21.58 -31.33 10.44
C PRO A 233 -22.23 -32.11 11.60
N GLU A 234 -23.46 -31.73 11.95
CA GLU A 234 -24.25 -32.46 12.95
C GLU A 234 -24.47 -33.93 12.54
N GLY A 235 -24.52 -34.84 13.51
CA GLY A 235 -24.65 -36.29 13.27
C GLY A 235 -23.32 -37.04 13.11
N LEU A 236 -22.18 -36.34 13.04
CA LEU A 236 -20.86 -36.96 13.09
C LEU A 236 -20.37 -37.05 14.54
N GLY A 237 -19.89 -38.23 14.96
CA GLY A 237 -19.47 -38.52 16.35
C GLY A 237 -18.34 -37.67 16.92
N TRP A 238 -17.81 -36.71 16.15
CA TRP A 238 -16.73 -35.79 16.48
C TRP A 238 -17.20 -34.49 17.15
N ASN A 239 -18.51 -34.24 17.19
CA ASN A 239 -19.11 -33.12 17.94
C ASN A 239 -19.46 -33.49 19.40
N LYS A 240 -19.14 -34.71 19.85
CA LYS A 240 -19.28 -35.10 21.26
C LYS A 240 -18.07 -34.60 22.03
N ASN A 241 -18.17 -33.38 22.56
CA ASN A 241 -17.51 -32.87 23.78
C ASN A 241 -17.82 -31.36 23.83
N GLU A 242 -19.08 -31.03 24.17
CA GLU A 242 -19.36 -29.79 24.93
C GLU A 242 -19.02 -30.03 26.40
#